data_AF-M5BM17-F1
#
_entry.id   AF-M5BM17-F1
#
_cell.length_a   1.000
_cell.length_b   1.000
_cell.length_c   1.000
_cell.angle_alpha   90.00
_cell.angle_beta   90.00
_cell.angle_gamma   90.00
#
_symmetry.space_group_name_H-M   'P 1'
#
loop_
_entity.id
_entity.type
_entity.pdbx_description
1 polymer ?
#
loop_
_entity_poly.entity_id
_entity_poly.type
_entity_poly.pdbx_seq_one_letter_code
_entity_poly.pdbx_strand_id
1 'polypeptide(L)'
;MFMADPKTMYRADGSKVTAPRQPNWKTEILGLWIALRTDPTILLLFPMFLASNWFYTWQFNDYNGALFNIRTRALNSLVYWISQIFGSVLIGLLLDSGRLGRRLRAFLGWGLLFAMVFAVHIWGYFYQREYTRPVPENDRMDFSEHGYAGKVWLYIFCGLLDAMWQTYLYWMMGAMSNDPAKLAIFTGFYKSIQSAGAAGIWRADGMEIPYMNIFVSTWALLAAGLIFALPMLHYRVKDRTELADEALARMDETGRVKEVHEVAHKS
;
A
#
# COMPACT_ATOMS: atom_id res chain seq x y z
N MET A 1 10.35 23.21 7.76
CA MET A 1 11.08 23.70 8.94
C MET A 1 10.58 25.09 9.33
N PHE A 2 9.27 25.25 9.58
CA PHE A 2 8.61 26.43 10.17
C PHE A 2 7.25 25.99 10.77
N MET A 3 7.25 24.88 11.52
CA MET A 3 6.06 24.47 12.26
C MET A 3 6.17 25.02 13.68
N ALA A 4 5.11 25.71 14.13
CA ALA A 4 4.99 26.17 15.50
C ALA A 4 5.06 24.98 16.47
N ASP A 5 5.58 25.21 17.68
CA ASP A 5 5.66 24.17 18.70
C ASP A 5 4.25 23.59 18.96
N PRO A 6 4.04 22.26 18.82
CA PRO A 6 2.75 21.63 19.08
C PRO A 6 2.18 21.96 20.47
N LYS A 7 3.02 22.30 21.44
CA LYS A 7 2.60 22.68 22.80
C LYS A 7 1.92 24.05 22.88
N THR A 8 2.16 24.93 21.91
CA THR A 8 1.56 26.27 21.84
C THR A 8 0.41 26.35 20.84
N MET A 9 0.12 25.25 20.12
CA MET A 9 -0.91 25.19 19.10
C MET A 9 -2.26 24.77 19.71
N TYR A 10 -3.26 25.63 19.56
CA TYR A 10 -4.65 25.33 19.85
C TYR A 10 -5.38 25.03 18.53
N ARG A 11 -6.19 23.98 18.51
CA ARG A 11 -7.07 23.68 17.36
C ARG A 11 -8.16 24.76 17.25
N ALA A 12 -8.80 24.86 16.09
CA ALA A 12 -9.88 25.83 15.83
C ALA A 12 -11.10 25.67 16.78
N ASP A 13 -11.21 24.52 17.45
CA ASP A 13 -12.22 24.19 18.47
C ASP A 13 -11.80 24.57 19.90
N GLY A 14 -10.62 25.17 20.10
CA GLY A 14 -10.08 25.54 21.41
C GLY A 14 -9.39 24.39 22.17
N SER A 15 -9.36 23.17 21.63
CA SER A 15 -8.66 22.04 22.25
C SER A 15 -7.15 22.14 22.07
N LYS A 16 -6.39 21.75 23.11
CA LYS A 16 -4.91 21.69 23.05
C LYS A 16 -4.47 20.55 22.14
N VAL A 17 -3.48 20.82 21.29
CA VAL A 17 -2.82 19.77 20.51
C VAL A 17 -2.02 18.89 21.48
N THR A 18 -2.38 17.62 21.59
CA THR A 18 -1.64 16.63 22.36
C THR A 18 -0.21 16.55 21.81
N ALA A 19 0.76 16.95 22.63
CA ALA A 19 2.17 16.95 22.25
C ALA A 19 2.59 15.53 21.81
N PRO A 20 3.33 15.39 20.70
CA PRO A 20 3.87 14.10 20.29
C PRO A 20 4.71 13.55 21.45
N ARG A 21 4.34 12.39 21.97
CA ARG A 21 5.19 11.64 22.91
C ARG A 21 6.51 11.38 22.19
N GLN A 22 7.63 11.68 22.82
CA GLN A 22 8.96 11.31 22.33
C GLN A 22 9.37 10.02 23.06
N PRO A 23 8.92 8.84 22.61
CA PRO A 23 9.27 7.59 23.26
C PRO A 23 10.77 7.31 23.13
N ASN A 24 11.29 6.58 24.10
CA ASN A 24 12.65 6.06 24.07
C ASN A 24 12.71 4.89 23.06
N TRP A 25 13.85 4.64 22.41
CA TRP A 25 13.96 3.58 21.37
C TRP A 25 13.52 2.19 21.88
N LYS A 26 13.77 1.90 23.17
CA LYS A 26 13.30 0.66 23.82
C LYS A 26 11.78 0.58 23.92
N THR A 27 11.12 1.70 24.23
CA THR A 27 9.65 1.75 24.34
C THR A 27 8.99 1.74 22.96
N GLU A 28 9.67 2.19 21.91
CA GLU A 28 9.20 2.00 20.53
C GLU A 28 9.24 0.53 20.08
N ILE A 29 10.36 -0.18 20.33
CA ILE A 29 10.46 -1.61 20.00
C ILE A 29 9.43 -2.43 20.79
N LEU A 30 9.26 -2.11 22.08
CA LEU A 30 8.24 -2.74 22.90
C LEU A 30 6.82 -2.39 22.41
N GLY A 31 6.59 -1.13 22.02
CA GLY A 31 5.34 -0.67 21.41
C GLY A 31 5.03 -1.41 20.10
N LEU A 32 6.05 -1.74 19.32
CA LEU A 32 5.94 -2.56 18.10
C LEU A 32 5.41 -3.96 18.42
N TRP A 33 5.99 -4.60 19.44
CA TRP A 33 5.57 -5.94 19.88
C TRP A 33 4.18 -5.95 20.49
N ILE A 34 3.88 -4.93 21.31
CA ILE A 34 2.55 -4.75 21.91
C ILE A 34 1.51 -4.52 20.81
N ALA A 35 1.78 -3.66 19.82
CA ALA A 35 0.87 -3.40 18.71
C ALA A 35 0.56 -4.68 17.91
N LEU A 36 1.58 -5.51 17.64
CA LEU A 36 1.42 -6.78 16.95
C LEU A 36 0.58 -7.78 17.77
N ARG A 37 0.77 -7.81 19.10
CA ARG A 37 0.06 -8.71 20.01
C ARG A 37 -1.37 -8.26 20.30
N THR A 38 -1.62 -6.95 20.36
CA THR A 38 -2.95 -6.38 20.61
C THR A 38 -3.80 -6.37 19.35
N ASP A 39 -3.21 -6.22 18.16
CA ASP A 39 -3.92 -6.23 16.89
C ASP A 39 -3.42 -7.32 15.94
N PRO A 40 -3.76 -8.60 16.19
CA PRO A 40 -3.38 -9.70 15.30
C PRO A 40 -3.97 -9.52 13.89
N THR A 41 -5.00 -8.70 13.72
CA THR A 41 -5.58 -8.37 12.41
C THR A 41 -4.60 -7.68 11.47
N ILE A 42 -3.52 -7.04 11.96
CA ILE A 42 -2.51 -6.45 11.07
C ILE A 42 -1.70 -7.51 10.31
N LEU A 43 -1.57 -8.72 10.88
CA LEU A 43 -0.89 -9.84 10.23
C LEU A 43 -1.58 -10.24 8.93
N LEU A 44 -2.91 -10.05 8.84
CA LEU A 44 -3.68 -10.32 7.63
C LEU A 44 -3.36 -9.34 6.50
N LEU A 45 -2.80 -8.17 6.80
CA LEU A 45 -2.34 -7.20 5.81
C LEU A 45 -0.92 -7.46 5.32
N PHE A 46 -0.17 -8.36 5.96
CA PHE A 46 1.23 -8.62 5.59
C PHE A 46 1.41 -9.07 4.14
N PRO A 47 0.59 -9.98 3.59
CA PRO A 47 0.69 -10.34 2.17
C PRO A 47 0.42 -9.13 1.26
N MET A 48 -0.49 -8.24 1.67
CA MET A 48 -0.83 -7.02 0.93
C MET A 48 0.32 -5.99 0.96
N PHE A 49 1.03 -5.89 2.09
CA PHE A 49 2.22 -5.05 2.25
C PHE A 49 3.40 -5.57 1.41
N LEU A 50 3.60 -6.90 1.40
CA LEU A 50 4.65 -7.56 0.62
C LEU A 50 4.43 -7.35 -0.88
N ALA A 51 3.19 -7.52 -1.35
CA ALA A 51 2.83 -7.38 -2.76
C ALA A 51 3.07 -5.95 -3.28
N SER A 52 3.04 -4.94 -2.42
CA SER A 52 3.13 -3.52 -2.80
C SER A 52 4.43 -3.11 -3.50
N ASN A 53 5.51 -3.87 -3.38
CA ASN A 53 6.74 -3.63 -4.16
C ASN A 53 7.03 -4.78 -5.15
N TRP A 54 6.30 -5.88 -5.02
CA TRP A 54 6.56 -7.11 -5.76
C TRP A 54 6.21 -6.98 -7.24
N PHE A 55 5.22 -6.14 -7.58
CA PHE A 55 4.81 -5.93 -8.98
C PHE A 55 5.78 -5.06 -9.78
N TYR A 56 6.63 -4.26 -9.14
CA TYR A 56 7.51 -3.33 -9.86
C TYR A 56 8.56 -4.04 -10.69
N THR A 57 9.13 -5.14 -10.21
CA THR A 57 10.12 -5.93 -10.95
C THR A 57 9.53 -6.44 -12.26
N TRP A 58 8.32 -7.00 -12.23
CA TRP A 58 7.66 -7.46 -13.45
C TRP A 58 7.39 -6.29 -14.41
N GLN A 59 6.85 -5.17 -13.92
CA GLN A 59 6.52 -4.02 -14.76
C GLN A 59 7.75 -3.36 -15.38
N PHE A 60 8.80 -3.10 -14.60
CA PHE A 60 9.98 -2.34 -15.04
C PHE A 60 11.05 -3.21 -15.73
N ASN A 61 11.29 -4.44 -15.28
CA ASN A 61 12.31 -5.31 -15.89
C ASN A 61 11.70 -6.26 -16.92
N ASP A 62 10.68 -7.02 -16.53
CA ASP A 62 10.18 -8.13 -17.36
C ASP A 62 9.28 -7.66 -18.51
N TYR A 63 8.58 -6.54 -18.34
CA TYR A 63 7.74 -5.95 -19.38
C TYR A 63 8.44 -4.78 -20.06
N ASN A 64 8.80 -3.74 -19.29
CA ASN A 64 9.41 -2.53 -19.86
C ASN A 64 10.84 -2.80 -20.38
N GLY A 65 11.66 -3.49 -19.59
CA GLY A 65 13.05 -3.81 -19.94
C GLY A 65 13.21 -4.83 -21.07
N ALA A 66 12.34 -5.85 -21.11
CA ALA A 66 12.44 -6.93 -22.09
C ALA A 66 11.90 -6.52 -23.48
N LEU A 67 10.78 -5.79 -23.54
CA LEU A 67 10.06 -5.54 -24.79
C LEU A 67 10.47 -4.25 -25.52
N PHE A 68 11.06 -3.27 -24.82
CA PHE A 68 11.23 -1.91 -25.37
C PHE A 68 12.66 -1.43 -25.42
N ASN A 69 12.94 -0.57 -26.38
CA ASN A 69 14.24 0.11 -26.49
C ASN A 69 14.38 1.23 -25.43
N ILE A 70 15.60 1.73 -25.22
CA ILE A 70 15.91 2.72 -24.16
C ILE A 70 15.03 3.99 -24.26
N ARG A 71 14.77 4.49 -25.47
CA ARG A 71 13.94 5.69 -25.70
C ARG A 71 12.51 5.46 -25.21
N THR A 72 11.95 4.32 -25.58
CA THR A 72 10.58 3.92 -25.27
C THR A 72 10.42 3.56 -23.81
N ARG A 73 11.43 2.94 -23.19
CA ARG A 73 11.48 2.65 -21.75
C ARG A 73 11.41 3.93 -20.90
N ALA A 74 12.15 4.97 -21.31
CA ALA A 74 12.10 6.28 -20.64
C ALA A 74 10.72 6.93 -20.78
N LEU A 75 10.12 6.90 -21.98
CA LEU A 75 8.78 7.42 -22.21
C LEU A 75 7.72 6.66 -21.40
N ASN A 76 7.75 5.33 -21.44
CA ASN A 76 6.87 4.48 -20.64
C ASN A 76 6.99 4.81 -19.15
N SER A 77 8.21 4.98 -18.63
CA SER A 77 8.43 5.36 -17.23
C SER A 77 7.77 6.70 -16.89
N LEU A 78 7.93 7.72 -17.75
CA LEU A 78 7.25 9.01 -17.58
C LEU A 78 5.73 8.85 -17.56
N VAL A 79 5.18 8.09 -18.50
CA VAL A 79 3.74 7.83 -18.59
C VAL A 79 3.22 7.11 -17.36
N TYR A 80 3.98 6.16 -16.82
CA TYR A 80 3.65 5.44 -15.59
C TYR A 80 3.53 6.36 -14.39
N TRP A 81 4.54 7.22 -14.16
CA TRP A 81 4.52 8.15 -13.03
C TRP A 81 3.40 9.18 -13.16
N ILE A 82 3.12 9.67 -14.37
CA ILE A 82 1.97 10.55 -14.63
C ILE A 82 0.66 9.83 -14.32
N SER A 83 0.52 8.58 -14.76
CA SER A 83 -0.67 7.77 -14.51
C SER A 83 -0.86 7.53 -13.01
N GLN A 84 0.23 7.35 -12.26
CA GLN A 84 0.19 7.22 -10.81
C GLN A 84 -0.37 8.47 -10.13
N ILE A 85 -0.01 9.68 -10.58
CA ILE A 85 -0.58 10.93 -10.07
C ILE A 85 -2.10 10.92 -10.25
N PHE A 86 -2.59 10.64 -11.46
CA PHE A 86 -4.02 10.59 -11.74
C PHE A 86 -4.73 9.48 -10.94
N GLY A 87 -4.11 8.31 -10.81
CA GLY A 87 -4.65 7.19 -10.05
C GLY A 87 -4.84 7.52 -8.57
N SER A 88 -3.85 8.19 -7.96
CA SER A 88 -3.90 8.58 -6.56
C SER A 88 -5.01 9.61 -6.28
N VAL A 89 -5.24 10.54 -7.22
CA VAL A 89 -6.34 11.51 -7.12
C VAL A 89 -7.69 10.82 -7.27
N LEU A 90 -7.85 9.93 -8.27
CA LEU A 90 -9.12 9.26 -8.55
C LEU A 90 -9.58 8.40 -7.36
N ILE A 91 -8.69 7.58 -6.82
CA ILE A 91 -8.99 6.74 -5.67
C ILE A 91 -9.17 7.57 -4.39
N GLY A 92 -8.40 8.65 -4.23
CA GLY A 92 -8.54 9.59 -3.12
C GLY A 92 -9.94 10.21 -3.10
N LEU A 93 -10.45 10.67 -4.23
CA LEU A 93 -11.82 11.21 -4.34
C LEU A 93 -12.89 10.19 -3.93
N LEU A 94 -12.70 8.91 -4.25
CA LEU A 94 -13.62 7.84 -3.82
C LEU A 94 -13.55 7.61 -2.31
N LEU A 95 -12.34 7.52 -1.76
CA LEU A 95 -12.09 7.19 -0.36
C LEU A 95 -12.36 8.37 0.60
N ASP A 96 -12.27 9.60 0.12
CA ASP A 96 -12.51 10.83 0.90
C ASP A 96 -13.92 11.38 0.73
N SER A 97 -14.77 10.73 -0.08
CA SER A 97 -16.15 11.14 -0.28
C SER A 97 -16.94 11.14 1.04
N GLY A 98 -17.26 12.34 1.54
CA GLY A 98 -18.05 12.53 2.77
C GLY A 98 -19.52 12.09 2.64
N ARG A 99 -19.99 11.77 1.43
CA ARG A 99 -21.36 11.29 1.17
C ARG A 99 -21.54 9.80 1.49
N LEU A 100 -20.45 9.05 1.60
CA LEU A 100 -20.46 7.60 1.78
C LEU A 100 -19.99 7.21 3.19
N GLY A 101 -20.68 6.26 3.82
CA GLY A 101 -20.26 5.68 5.10
C GLY A 101 -18.85 5.09 5.02
N ARG A 102 -18.11 5.11 6.14
CA ARG A 102 -16.71 4.61 6.17
C ARG A 102 -16.63 3.17 5.71
N ARG A 103 -17.58 2.32 6.13
CA ARG A 103 -17.67 0.92 5.71
C ARG A 103 -17.90 0.78 4.21
N LEU A 104 -18.85 1.52 3.65
CA LEU A 104 -19.15 1.45 2.22
C LEU A 104 -17.96 1.88 1.35
N ARG A 105 -17.24 2.95 1.73
CA ARG A 105 -16.01 3.38 1.06
C ARG A 105 -14.92 2.31 1.08
N ALA A 106 -14.77 1.63 2.21
CA ALA A 106 -13.80 0.55 2.38
C ALA A 106 -14.07 -0.61 1.43
N PHE A 107 -15.33 -1.04 1.31
CA PHE A 107 -15.76 -2.13 0.42
C PHE A 107 -15.75 -1.72 -1.06
N LEU A 108 -16.16 -0.49 -1.39
CA LEU A 108 -16.09 0.02 -2.76
C LEU A 108 -14.63 0.15 -3.23
N GLY A 109 -13.75 0.70 -2.38
CA GLY A 109 -12.33 0.79 -2.66
C GLY A 109 -11.70 -0.60 -2.86
N TRP A 110 -12.04 -1.55 -1.98
CA TRP A 110 -11.60 -2.94 -2.11
C TRP A 110 -12.08 -3.57 -3.42
N GLY A 111 -13.37 -3.46 -3.74
CA GLY A 111 -13.97 -4.07 -4.93
C GLY A 111 -13.43 -3.47 -6.23
N LEU A 112 -13.26 -2.15 -6.27
CA LEU A 112 -12.65 -1.45 -7.40
C LEU A 112 -11.20 -1.90 -7.61
N LEU A 113 -10.43 -1.98 -6.53
CA LEU A 113 -9.03 -2.40 -6.59
C LEU A 113 -8.91 -3.88 -6.98
N PHE A 114 -9.78 -4.75 -6.45
CA PHE A 114 -9.85 -6.15 -6.86
C PHE A 114 -10.16 -6.28 -8.35
N ALA A 115 -11.17 -5.58 -8.87
CA ALA A 115 -11.49 -5.58 -10.28
C ALA A 115 -10.32 -5.10 -11.14
N MET A 116 -9.63 -4.04 -10.71
CA MET A 116 -8.45 -3.52 -11.41
C MET A 116 -7.28 -4.49 -11.40
N VAL A 117 -6.99 -5.17 -10.29
CA VAL A 117 -5.94 -6.21 -10.23
C VAL A 117 -6.22 -7.28 -11.28
N PHE A 118 -7.43 -7.83 -11.32
CA PHE A 118 -7.78 -8.87 -12.29
C PHE A 118 -7.77 -8.36 -13.73
N ALA A 119 -8.34 -7.18 -14.01
CA ALA A 119 -8.37 -6.62 -15.37
C ALA A 119 -6.95 -6.39 -15.93
N VAL A 120 -6.07 -5.75 -15.15
CA VAL A 120 -4.70 -5.44 -15.58
C VAL A 120 -3.85 -6.70 -15.72
N HIS A 121 -3.98 -7.65 -14.78
CA HIS A 121 -3.18 -8.89 -14.86
C HIS A 121 -3.71 -9.83 -15.95
N ILE A 122 -5.01 -9.95 -16.18
CA ILE A 122 -5.53 -10.72 -17.32
C ILE A 122 -5.02 -10.13 -18.63
N TRP A 123 -5.02 -8.80 -18.78
CA TRP A 123 -4.46 -8.15 -19.95
C TRP A 123 -2.94 -8.37 -20.07
N GLY A 124 -2.21 -8.23 -18.96
CA GLY A 124 -0.77 -8.52 -18.89
C GLY A 124 -0.44 -9.97 -19.24
N TYR A 125 -1.28 -10.93 -18.86
CA TYR A 125 -1.12 -12.35 -19.17
C TYR A 125 -1.17 -12.62 -20.67
N PHE A 126 -2.08 -11.96 -21.41
CA PHE A 126 -2.14 -12.10 -22.87
C PHE A 126 -0.82 -11.70 -23.52
N TYR A 127 -0.22 -10.58 -23.12
CA TYR A 127 1.09 -10.17 -23.63
C TYR A 127 2.23 -11.06 -23.09
N GLN A 128 2.20 -11.44 -21.82
CA GLN A 128 3.24 -12.26 -21.20
C GLN A 128 3.37 -13.65 -21.82
N ARG A 129 2.31 -14.20 -22.39
CA ARG A 129 2.35 -15.47 -23.13
C ARG A 129 3.10 -15.41 -24.45
N GLU A 130 3.26 -14.21 -25.01
CA GLU A 130 3.88 -14.01 -26.32
C GLU A 130 5.40 -13.91 -26.25
N TYR A 131 5.98 -13.75 -25.04
CA TYR A 131 7.43 -13.65 -24.87
C TYR A 131 7.95 -14.48 -23.69
N THR A 132 9.09 -15.13 -23.94
CA THR A 132 9.83 -15.94 -22.96
C THR A 132 11.28 -15.49 -22.90
N ARG A 133 11.91 -15.60 -21.72
CA ARG A 133 13.34 -15.35 -21.56
C ARG A 133 14.13 -16.48 -22.25
N PRO A 134 15.19 -16.20 -23.03
CA PRO A 134 15.80 -14.90 -23.34
C PRO A 134 15.11 -14.17 -24.52
N VAL A 135 14.94 -12.85 -24.39
CA VAL A 135 14.42 -12.01 -25.49
C VAL A 135 15.61 -11.51 -26.32
N PRO A 136 15.66 -11.76 -27.64
CA PRO A 136 16.70 -11.26 -28.52
C PRO A 136 16.75 -9.73 -28.48
N GLU A 137 17.94 -9.13 -28.30
CA GLU A 137 18.07 -7.66 -28.24
C GLU A 137 17.62 -6.93 -29.51
N ASN A 138 17.59 -7.65 -30.64
CA ASN A 138 17.21 -7.11 -31.95
C ASN A 138 15.70 -6.93 -32.14
N ASP A 139 14.86 -7.43 -31.23
CA ASP A 139 13.38 -7.38 -31.32
C ASP A 139 12.75 -6.34 -30.37
N ARG A 140 13.55 -5.40 -29.84
CA ARG A 140 13.05 -4.35 -28.94
C ARG A 140 12.26 -3.29 -29.70
N MET A 141 11.00 -3.12 -29.31
CA MET A 141 10.05 -2.20 -29.94
C MET A 141 10.37 -0.73 -29.62
N ASP A 142 10.32 0.14 -30.64
CA ASP A 142 10.29 1.59 -30.49
C ASP A 142 8.86 2.15 -30.37
N PHE A 143 8.72 3.34 -29.78
CA PHE A 143 7.42 4.02 -29.61
C PHE A 143 6.78 4.41 -30.95
N SER A 144 7.56 4.45 -32.02
CA SER A 144 7.11 4.78 -33.38
C SER A 144 6.52 3.57 -34.12
N GLU A 145 6.63 2.36 -33.56
CA GLU A 145 6.20 1.12 -34.20
C GLU A 145 4.71 0.83 -33.98
N HIS A 146 4.12 0.12 -34.95
CA HIS A 146 2.73 -0.30 -34.89
C HIS A 146 2.53 -1.32 -33.75
N GLY A 147 1.51 -1.12 -32.92
CA GLY A 147 1.23 -1.95 -31.74
C GLY A 147 1.75 -1.40 -30.40
N TYR A 148 2.57 -0.34 -30.42
CA TYR A 148 3.04 0.32 -29.19
C TYR A 148 1.88 0.85 -28.32
N ALA A 149 0.86 1.45 -28.94
CA ALA A 149 -0.27 2.07 -28.24
C ALA A 149 -0.95 1.09 -27.26
N GLY A 150 -1.24 -0.14 -27.69
CA GLY A 150 -1.88 -1.15 -26.84
C GLY A 150 -1.03 -1.56 -25.63
N LYS A 151 0.29 -1.54 -25.78
CA LYS A 151 1.23 -1.88 -24.70
C LYS A 151 1.47 -0.74 -23.72
N VAL A 152 1.42 0.51 -24.19
CA VAL A 152 1.45 1.72 -23.33
C VAL A 152 0.21 1.82 -22.48
N TRP A 153 -0.97 1.54 -23.04
CA TRP A 153 -2.22 1.55 -22.28
C TRP A 153 -2.16 0.58 -21.10
N LEU A 154 -1.64 -0.64 -21.30
CA LEU A 154 -1.39 -1.55 -20.20
C LEU A 154 -0.48 -0.90 -19.14
N TYR A 155 0.60 -0.25 -19.56
CA TYR A 155 1.55 0.41 -18.65
C TYR A 155 0.92 1.57 -17.87
N ILE A 156 0.02 2.33 -18.48
CA ILE A 156 -0.81 3.37 -17.83
C ILE A 156 -1.67 2.73 -16.74
N PHE A 157 -2.37 1.65 -17.06
CA PHE A 157 -3.23 0.96 -16.09
C PHE A 157 -2.45 0.29 -14.96
N CYS A 158 -1.22 -0.19 -15.23
CA CYS A 158 -0.30 -0.63 -14.19
C CYS A 158 0.04 0.50 -13.21
N GLY A 159 0.34 1.71 -13.71
CA GLY A 159 0.62 2.88 -12.87
C GLY A 159 -0.60 3.35 -12.09
N LEU A 160 -1.79 3.30 -12.69
CA LEU A 160 -3.05 3.56 -12.00
C LEU A 160 -3.27 2.55 -10.86
N LEU A 161 -3.13 1.26 -11.15
CA LEU A 161 -3.30 0.19 -10.17
C LEU A 161 -2.34 0.35 -8.99
N ASP A 162 -1.07 0.68 -9.24
CA ASP A 162 -0.08 0.93 -8.20
C ASP A 162 -0.50 2.08 -7.28
N ALA A 163 -0.89 3.23 -7.86
CA ALA A 163 -1.38 4.36 -7.06
C ALA A 163 -2.60 3.98 -6.22
N MET A 164 -3.56 3.28 -6.83
CA MET A 164 -4.76 2.80 -6.16
C MET A 164 -4.41 1.86 -5.00
N TRP A 165 -3.45 0.96 -5.20
CA TRP A 165 -2.97 0.03 -4.18
C TRP A 165 -2.36 0.75 -3.00
N GLN A 166 -1.41 1.66 -3.25
CA GLN A 166 -0.74 2.40 -2.19
C GLN A 166 -1.71 3.29 -1.42
N THR A 167 -2.53 4.09 -2.12
CA THR A 167 -3.46 5.00 -1.46
C THR A 167 -4.50 4.23 -0.65
N TYR A 168 -5.02 3.11 -1.15
CA TYR A 168 -5.96 2.27 -0.41
C TYR A 168 -5.33 1.67 0.86
N LEU A 169 -4.09 1.18 0.78
CA LEU A 169 -3.37 0.69 1.97
C LEU A 169 -3.17 1.77 3.02
N TYR A 170 -2.76 2.99 2.61
CA TYR A 170 -2.61 4.11 3.52
C TYR A 170 -3.94 4.51 4.16
N TRP A 171 -5.02 4.54 3.37
CA TRP A 171 -6.36 4.83 3.87
C TRP A 171 -6.83 3.76 4.87
N MET A 172 -6.60 2.47 4.58
CA MET A 172 -6.92 1.38 5.50
C MET A 172 -6.15 1.54 6.82
N MET A 173 -4.85 1.85 6.76
CA MET A 173 -4.05 2.08 7.96
C MET A 173 -4.59 3.26 8.77
N GLY A 174 -4.89 4.39 8.13
CA GLY A 174 -5.52 5.55 8.78
C GLY A 174 -6.88 5.24 9.40
N ALA A 175 -7.66 4.35 8.79
CA ALA A 175 -8.95 3.94 9.31
C ALA A 175 -8.86 3.01 10.54
N MET A 176 -7.70 2.38 10.80
CA MET A 176 -7.52 1.42 11.90
C MET A 176 -7.38 2.07 13.29
N SER A 177 -6.86 3.29 13.37
CA SER A 177 -6.53 3.94 14.64
C SER A 177 -6.53 5.45 14.47
N ASN A 178 -7.08 6.19 15.45
CA ASN A 178 -6.90 7.63 15.49
C ASN A 178 -5.62 8.04 16.23
N ASP A 179 -4.96 7.11 16.93
CA ASP A 179 -3.70 7.36 17.63
C ASP A 179 -2.52 7.43 16.64
N PRO A 180 -1.85 8.60 16.51
CA PRO A 180 -0.70 8.77 15.62
C PRO A 180 0.48 7.87 15.95
N ALA A 181 0.70 7.51 17.22
CA ALA A 181 1.81 6.64 17.61
C ALA A 181 1.64 5.22 17.04
N LYS A 182 0.40 4.72 17.10
CA LYS A 182 0.02 3.43 16.54
C LYS A 182 0.07 3.42 15.01
N LEU A 183 -0.41 4.51 14.38
CA LEU A 183 -0.32 4.68 12.92
C LEU A 183 1.12 4.74 12.42
N ALA A 184 2.03 5.37 13.18
CA ALA A 184 3.45 5.41 12.85
C ALA A 184 4.06 4.01 12.85
N ILE A 185 3.74 3.19 13.86
CA ILE A 185 4.18 1.78 13.94
C ILE A 185 3.65 0.98 12.74
N PHE A 186 2.38 1.13 12.38
CA PHE A 186 1.78 0.44 11.24
C PHE A 186 2.43 0.84 9.91
N THR A 187 2.71 2.12 9.72
CA THR A 187 3.41 2.64 8.55
C THR A 187 4.85 2.10 8.48
N GLY A 188 5.52 1.99 9.63
CA GLY A 188 6.83 1.36 9.76
C GLY A 188 6.81 -0.08 9.28
N PHE A 189 5.89 -0.91 9.80
CA PHE A 189 5.73 -2.31 9.37
C PHE A 189 5.44 -2.43 7.88
N TYR A 190 4.54 -1.60 7.35
CA TYR A 190 4.23 -1.56 5.93
C TYR A 190 5.51 -1.34 5.10
N LYS A 191 6.30 -0.31 5.42
CA LYS A 191 7.53 -0.01 4.68
C LYS A 191 8.61 -1.06 4.85
N SER A 192 8.77 -1.63 6.04
CA SER A 192 9.74 -2.70 6.28
C SER A 192 9.42 -3.97 5.47
N ILE A 193 8.17 -4.43 5.48
CA ILE A 193 7.74 -5.62 4.74
C ILE A 193 7.77 -5.35 3.23
N GLN A 194 7.32 -4.17 2.80
CA GLN A 194 7.41 -3.73 1.41
C GLN A 194 8.85 -3.77 0.89
N SER A 195 9.81 -3.35 1.72
CA SER A 195 11.24 -3.36 1.37
C SER A 195 11.82 -4.77 1.34
N ALA A 196 11.42 -5.64 2.27
CA ALA A 196 11.82 -7.05 2.28
C ALA A 196 11.31 -7.80 1.03
N GLY A 197 10.05 -7.56 0.65
CA GLY A 197 9.46 -8.11 -0.57
C GLY A 197 10.22 -7.67 -1.82
N ALA A 198 10.57 -6.38 -1.90
CA ALA A 198 11.41 -5.84 -2.97
C ALA A 198 12.74 -6.60 -3.05
N ALA A 199 13.50 -6.64 -1.96
CA ALA A 199 14.81 -7.29 -1.94
C ALA A 199 14.75 -8.75 -2.42
N GLY A 200 13.69 -9.48 -2.03
CA GLY A 200 13.44 -10.84 -2.48
C GLY A 200 13.20 -10.95 -3.99
N ILE A 201 12.28 -10.16 -4.54
CA ILE A 201 11.92 -10.27 -5.96
C ILE A 201 12.99 -9.72 -6.90
N TRP A 202 13.70 -8.66 -6.51
CA TRP A 202 14.83 -8.12 -7.27
C TRP A 202 15.97 -9.14 -7.33
N ARG A 203 16.22 -9.87 -6.24
CA ARG A 203 17.18 -10.97 -6.25
C ARG A 203 16.72 -12.13 -7.13
N ALA A 204 15.44 -12.47 -7.08
CA ALA A 204 14.83 -13.52 -7.89
C ALA A 204 14.92 -13.22 -9.39
N ASP A 205 14.63 -11.98 -9.80
CA ASP A 205 14.83 -11.51 -11.18
C ASP A 205 16.32 -11.55 -11.58
N GLY A 206 17.23 -11.13 -10.68
CA GLY A 206 18.67 -11.24 -10.88
C GLY A 206 19.22 -12.67 -10.96
N MET A 207 18.45 -13.68 -10.55
CA MET A 207 18.77 -15.12 -10.76
C MET A 207 18.16 -15.68 -12.06
N GLU A 208 17.60 -14.81 -12.89
CA GLU A 208 17.03 -15.13 -14.19
C GLU A 208 15.84 -16.09 -14.17
N ILE A 209 15.03 -16.04 -13.12
CA ILE A 209 13.79 -16.82 -13.06
C ILE A 209 12.90 -16.47 -14.26
N PRO A 210 12.19 -17.45 -14.87
CA PRO A 210 11.32 -17.18 -16.01
C PRO A 210 10.27 -16.09 -15.72
N TYR A 211 10.05 -15.17 -16.68
CA TYR A 211 9.11 -14.06 -16.55
C TYR A 211 7.69 -14.49 -16.16
N MET A 212 7.24 -15.65 -16.67
CA MET A 212 5.93 -16.20 -16.32
C MET A 212 5.83 -16.55 -14.82
N ASN A 213 6.91 -17.03 -14.20
CA ASN A 213 6.91 -17.36 -12.78
C ASN A 213 6.88 -16.09 -11.92
N ILE A 214 7.63 -15.05 -12.31
CA ILE A 214 7.61 -13.74 -11.64
C ILE A 214 6.22 -13.11 -11.78
N PHE A 215 5.63 -13.16 -12.97
CA PHE A 215 4.28 -12.68 -13.23
C PHE A 215 3.22 -13.40 -12.40
N VAL A 216 3.21 -14.74 -12.41
CA VAL A 216 2.26 -15.55 -11.63
C VAL A 216 2.45 -15.32 -10.14
N SER A 217 3.69 -15.18 -9.65
CA SER A 217 3.96 -14.85 -8.25
C SER A 217 3.36 -13.50 -7.85
N THR A 218 3.49 -12.50 -8.73
CA THR A 218 2.93 -11.15 -8.53
C THR A 218 1.42 -11.21 -8.47
N TRP A 219 0.78 -11.86 -9.44
CA TRP A 219 -0.67 -11.96 -9.51
C TRP A 219 -1.24 -12.73 -8.30
N ALA A 220 -0.61 -13.86 -7.94
CA ALA A 220 -1.00 -14.66 -6.79
C ALA A 220 -0.87 -13.87 -5.47
N LEU A 221 0.22 -13.12 -5.28
CA LEU A 221 0.42 -12.30 -4.08
C LEU A 221 -0.57 -11.14 -3.98
N LEU A 222 -0.90 -10.48 -5.10
CA LEU A 222 -1.90 -9.40 -5.11
C LEU A 222 -3.31 -9.95 -4.81
N ALA A 223 -3.68 -11.06 -5.45
CA ALA A 223 -4.97 -11.71 -5.20
C ALA A 223 -5.08 -12.23 -3.76
N ALA A 224 -4.03 -12.92 -3.28
CA ALA A 224 -3.96 -13.39 -1.90
C ALA A 224 -4.03 -12.22 -0.92
N GLY A 225 -3.25 -11.16 -1.14
CA GLY A 225 -3.26 -9.95 -0.31
C GLY A 225 -4.66 -9.36 -0.15
N LEU A 226 -5.44 -9.32 -1.23
CA LEU A 226 -6.81 -8.83 -1.17
C LEU A 226 -7.77 -9.76 -0.44
N ILE A 227 -7.62 -11.07 -0.63
CA ILE A 227 -8.44 -12.09 0.03
C ILE A 227 -8.14 -12.12 1.53
N PHE A 228 -6.87 -12.04 1.93
CA PHE A 228 -6.49 -11.96 3.35
C PHE A 228 -6.89 -10.63 3.98
N ALA A 229 -6.92 -9.54 3.22
CA ALA A 229 -7.42 -8.24 3.69
C ALA A 229 -8.95 -8.21 3.90
N LEU A 230 -9.74 -9.08 3.25
CA LEU A 230 -11.20 -9.08 3.36
C LEU A 230 -11.74 -9.31 4.78
N PRO A 231 -11.31 -10.36 5.52
CA PRO A 231 -11.71 -10.54 6.92
C PRO A 231 -11.36 -9.31 7.75
N MET A 232 -10.17 -8.74 7.56
CA MET A 232 -9.74 -7.55 8.27
C MET A 232 -10.67 -6.36 7.97
N LEU A 233 -11.01 -6.13 6.70
CA LEU A 233 -11.94 -5.10 6.26
C LEU A 233 -13.32 -5.25 6.93
N HIS A 234 -13.81 -6.49 7.03
CA HIS A 234 -15.12 -6.80 7.59
C HIS A 234 -15.17 -6.65 9.12
N TYR A 235 -14.12 -7.09 9.84
CA TYR A 235 -14.08 -7.04 11.30
C TYR A 235 -13.70 -5.66 11.86
N ARG A 236 -12.81 -4.93 11.16
CA ARG A 236 -12.18 -3.72 11.69
C ARG A 236 -12.85 -2.43 11.24
N VAL A 237 -13.48 -2.40 10.05
CA VAL A 237 -14.15 -1.19 9.57
C VAL A 237 -15.57 -1.09 10.14
N LYS A 238 -15.64 -0.67 11.41
CA LYS A 238 -16.88 -0.18 12.04
C LYS A 238 -17.08 1.30 11.70
N ASP A 239 -18.29 1.84 11.83
CA ASP A 239 -18.55 3.26 11.54
C ASP A 239 -18.03 4.23 12.62
N ARG A 240 -17.63 3.71 13.80
CA ARG A 240 -16.96 4.47 14.86
C ARG A 240 -15.74 3.70 15.37
N THR A 241 -14.64 4.40 15.60
CA THR A 241 -13.46 3.88 16.32
C THR A 241 -13.81 3.93 17.81
N GLU A 242 -13.83 2.78 18.49
CA GLU A 242 -14.09 2.72 19.93
C GLU A 242 -12.77 2.90 20.69
N LEU A 243 -12.79 3.62 21.82
CA LEU A 243 -11.62 3.79 22.73
C LEU A 243 -11.00 2.45 23.19
N ALA A 244 -11.78 1.36 23.09
CA ALA A 244 -11.33 0.00 23.30
C ALA A 244 -10.23 -0.44 22.30
N ASP A 245 -10.22 0.09 21.08
CA ASP A 245 -9.25 -0.23 20.03
C ASP A 245 -7.95 0.61 20.13
N GLU A 246 -7.91 1.61 21.02
CA GLU A 246 -6.78 2.54 21.22
C GLU A 246 -5.91 2.13 22.43
N ALA A 247 -5.46 0.88 22.48
CA ALA A 247 -4.61 0.37 23.57
C ALA A 247 -3.31 1.18 23.77
N LEU A 248 -2.74 1.75 22.71
CA LEU A 248 -1.53 2.59 22.76
C LEU A 248 -1.80 3.99 23.34
N ALA A 249 -2.97 4.57 23.10
CA ALA A 249 -3.39 5.82 23.75
C ALA A 249 -3.54 5.66 25.27
N ARG A 250 -3.79 4.42 25.72
CA ARG A 250 -3.89 4.05 27.14
C ARG A 250 -2.56 3.59 27.75
N MET A 251 -1.48 3.54 26.97
CA MET A 251 -0.18 3.09 27.45
C MET A 251 0.50 4.18 28.28
N ASP A 252 0.90 3.90 29.52
CA ASP A 252 1.67 4.84 30.35
C ASP A 252 3.16 4.82 30.00
N GLU A 253 3.95 5.76 30.55
CA GLU A 253 5.40 5.89 30.27
C GLU A 253 6.23 4.62 30.61
N THR A 254 5.64 3.72 31.39
CA THR A 254 6.19 2.42 31.79
C THR A 254 5.78 1.26 30.87
N GLY A 255 5.03 1.51 29.80
CA GLY A 255 4.56 0.49 28.85
C GLY A 255 3.29 -0.26 29.29
N ARG A 256 2.62 0.19 30.35
CA ARG A 256 1.39 -0.44 30.87
C ARG A 256 0.15 0.13 30.18
N VAL A 257 -0.62 -0.72 29.51
CA VAL A 257 -1.92 -0.36 28.90
C VAL A 257 -2.97 -0.24 29.99
N LYS A 258 -3.51 0.96 30.22
CA LYS A 258 -4.59 1.21 31.18
C LYS A 258 -5.92 0.65 30.70
N GLU A 259 -6.74 0.19 31.63
CA GLU A 259 -8.09 -0.29 31.31
C GLU A 259 -9.00 0.88 30.89
N VAL A 260 -10.02 0.58 30.07
CA VAL A 260 -10.93 1.58 29.49
C VAL A 260 -11.59 2.43 30.58
N HIS A 261 -11.91 1.83 31.73
CA HIS A 261 -12.54 2.51 32.87
C HIS A 261 -11.61 3.52 33.58
N GLU A 262 -10.28 3.34 33.55
CA GLU A 262 -9.34 4.26 34.20
C GLU A 262 -9.11 5.56 33.42
N VAL A 263 -9.35 5.53 32.10
CA VAL A 263 -9.16 6.70 31.21
C VAL A 263 -10.44 7.51 31.07
N ALA A 264 -11.60 6.85 31.16
CA ALA A 264 -12.91 7.51 31.11
C ALA A 264 -13.17 8.45 32.31
N HIS A 265 -12.57 8.22 33.47
CA HIS A 265 -12.72 9.06 34.67
C HIS A 265 -11.75 10.26 34.75
N LYS A 266 -10.85 10.41 33.78
CA LYS A 266 -9.90 11.54 33.70
C LYS A 266 -10.17 12.51 32.55
N SER A 267 -11.25 12.28 31.79
CA SER A 267 -11.76 13.19 30.76
C SER A 267 -12.69 14.24 31.35
#